data_AF-A0A2P6TSS3-F1
#
_entry.id   AF-A0A2P6TSS3-F1
#
_cell.length_a   1.000
_cell.length_b   1.000
_cell.length_c   1.000
_cell.angle_alpha   90.00
_cell.angle_beta   90.00
_cell.angle_gamma   90.00
#
_symmetry.space_group_name_H-M   'P 1'
#
loop_
_entity.id
_entity.type
_entity.pdbx_description
1 polymer ?
#
loop_
_entity_poly.entity_id
_entity_poly.type
_entity_poly.pdbx_seq_one_letter_code
_entity_poly.pdbx_strand_id
1 'polypeptide(L)'
;MARPQQISWTAVAAALLLLHRGPAASCKSAKARYTVASQGLTVKDEVTGLEWVRSPDTDGDGELTPADKLNYTAAQARCPALNEEKFAGHDDWRFPTIKELYSLMNFTGYDPPTNATSAAGLQPFVTTPPFGFTYGDVEAGERVLDAQYASATTYAADPKKVFGVNLADGRIKGYDSIRLPDGDPFMFFVICVRGTPEYGQNRMTDNGDGTVTDAATCLMWSKNDSGSGMPWRQALEYAQQANQEGYLSYDDWRLPTIKELHSITNYSRSPDTTGTPALAGELDATSFTNERGEKDWGFYWSGTTHVAYEDSGAGGGSTTAAKAAYVAIGRCLGYLSATSEGQDNDALGSAVKEGWYDVHGAGCQRSDPKSGDPSAYPKGDGPQGDAIRINNMA
;
A
#
# COMPACT_ATOMS: atom_id res chain seq x y z
N MET A 1 33.33 -11.42 -25.87
CA MET A 1 33.16 -11.24 -24.42
C MET A 1 33.27 -9.75 -24.11
N ALA A 2 32.14 -9.05 -24.07
CA ALA A 2 32.12 -7.65 -23.62
C ALA A 2 32.25 -7.67 -22.09
N ARG A 3 33.21 -6.92 -21.55
CA ARG A 3 33.31 -6.69 -20.10
C ARG A 3 32.07 -5.92 -19.64
N PRO A 4 31.49 -6.22 -18.46
CA PRO A 4 30.50 -5.32 -17.87
C PRO A 4 31.16 -3.97 -17.66
N GLN A 5 30.50 -2.88 -18.06
CA GLN A 5 30.94 -1.54 -17.73
C GLN A 5 31.02 -1.43 -16.20
N GLN A 6 32.22 -1.22 -15.66
CA GLN A 6 32.37 -0.73 -14.29
C GLN A 6 31.79 0.67 -14.26
N ILE A 7 30.61 0.81 -13.66
CA ILE A 7 30.13 2.11 -13.20
C ILE A 7 31.13 2.58 -12.15
N SER A 8 31.72 3.76 -12.36
CA SER A 8 32.56 4.44 -11.37
C SER A 8 31.66 4.98 -10.25
N TRP A 9 31.62 4.28 -9.13
CA TRP A 9 30.82 4.61 -7.93
C TRP A 9 31.41 5.78 -7.11
N THR A 10 31.96 6.81 -7.75
CA THR A 10 32.64 7.94 -7.06
C THR A 10 31.70 9.02 -6.52
N ALA A 11 30.41 8.74 -6.41
CA ALA A 11 29.50 9.43 -5.51
C ALA A 11 28.45 8.41 -5.09
N VAL A 12 28.47 8.01 -3.83
CA VAL A 12 27.37 7.26 -3.22
C VAL A 12 26.21 8.25 -3.14
N ALA A 13 25.44 8.36 -4.23
CA ALA A 13 24.13 9.00 -4.19
C ALA A 13 23.31 8.22 -3.17
N ALA A 14 22.77 8.91 -2.17
CA ALA A 14 22.09 8.48 -0.94
C ALA A 14 21.03 7.41 -1.15
N ALA A 15 20.34 6.88 -0.14
CA ALA A 15 19.11 6.10 -0.35
C ALA A 15 18.16 6.37 0.81
N LEU A 16 16.86 6.13 0.66
CA LEU A 16 15.91 6.25 1.77
C LEU A 16 16.03 5.06 2.72
N LEU A 17 17.22 4.92 3.30
CA LEU A 17 17.60 3.88 4.22
C LEU A 17 17.15 4.23 5.63
N LEU A 18 16.90 3.18 6.40
CA LEU A 18 16.36 3.25 7.73
C LEU A 18 17.40 2.87 8.79
N LEU A 19 17.48 3.65 9.86
CA LEU A 19 18.29 3.38 11.05
C LEU A 19 17.40 2.90 12.21
N HIS A 20 17.87 1.98 13.04
CA HIS A 20 17.01 1.34 14.06
C HIS A 20 16.78 2.19 15.33
N ARG A 21 17.53 3.29 15.54
CA ARG A 21 17.40 4.14 16.75
C ARG A 21 17.74 5.61 16.50
N GLY A 22 16.72 6.46 16.46
CA GLY A 22 16.92 7.89 16.72
C GLY A 22 17.35 8.16 18.19
N PRO A 23 17.94 9.33 18.49
CA PRO A 23 18.42 9.68 19.83
C PRO A 23 17.32 9.85 20.90
N ALA A 24 16.04 9.78 20.53
CA ALA A 24 14.91 9.76 21.46
C ALA A 24 14.46 8.32 21.75
N ALA A 25 15.00 7.73 22.81
CA ALA A 25 14.68 6.37 23.24
C ALA A 25 13.29 6.28 23.91
N SER A 26 12.26 5.86 23.16
CA SER A 26 11.06 5.23 23.77
C SER A 26 10.26 4.28 22.87
N CYS A 27 10.48 4.21 21.55
CA CYS A 27 9.74 3.27 20.71
C CYS A 27 10.43 1.89 20.66
N LYS A 28 9.65 0.83 20.87
CA LYS A 28 10.07 -0.55 20.58
C LYS A 28 9.43 -0.97 19.27
N SER A 29 10.23 -1.50 18.33
CA SER A 29 9.70 -2.35 17.27
C SER A 29 8.95 -3.51 17.92
N ALA A 30 7.65 -3.58 17.68
CA ALA A 30 6.78 -4.58 18.27
C ALA A 30 6.07 -5.37 17.16
N LYS A 31 6.10 -6.70 17.27
CA LYS A 31 5.25 -7.56 16.46
C LYS A 31 3.78 -7.19 16.72
N ALA A 32 2.96 -7.28 15.68
CA ALA A 32 1.51 -7.09 15.81
C ALA A 32 0.99 -7.93 16.98
N ARG A 33 0.24 -7.29 17.87
CA ARG A 33 -0.29 -7.90 19.09
C ARG A 33 -1.68 -7.37 19.30
N TYR A 34 -2.64 -8.29 19.28
CA TYR A 34 -4.05 -7.95 19.33
C TYR A 34 -4.71 -8.55 20.56
N THR A 35 -5.58 -7.77 21.19
CA THR A 35 -6.42 -8.20 22.33
C THR A 35 -7.88 -8.05 21.94
N VAL A 36 -8.65 -9.14 22.00
CA VAL A 36 -10.11 -9.09 21.81
C VAL A 36 -10.76 -8.51 23.06
N ALA A 37 -11.68 -7.56 22.87
CA ALA A 37 -12.40 -6.87 23.94
C ALA A 37 -13.91 -6.82 23.67
N SER A 38 -14.65 -6.20 24.59
CA SER A 38 -16.09 -5.95 24.47
C SER A 38 -16.91 -7.17 24.03
N GLN A 39 -16.75 -8.27 24.77
CA GLN A 39 -17.43 -9.56 24.51
C GLN A 39 -17.18 -10.13 23.11
N GLY A 40 -16.08 -9.77 22.47
CA GLY A 40 -15.75 -10.24 21.13
C GLY A 40 -16.09 -9.27 20.01
N LEU A 41 -16.60 -8.07 20.30
CA LEU A 41 -17.00 -7.09 19.29
C LEU A 41 -15.84 -6.23 18.76
N THR A 42 -14.79 -6.04 19.57
CA THR A 42 -13.67 -5.16 19.21
C THR A 42 -12.32 -5.86 19.35
N VAL A 43 -11.32 -5.30 18.65
CA VAL A 43 -9.92 -5.74 18.70
C VAL A 43 -9.05 -4.53 18.97
N LYS A 44 -8.33 -4.56 20.09
CA LYS A 44 -7.30 -3.58 20.39
C LYS A 44 -5.96 -4.01 19.79
N ASP A 45 -5.37 -3.13 19.01
CA ASP A 45 -3.98 -3.25 18.57
C ASP A 45 -3.05 -2.63 19.62
N GLU A 46 -2.28 -3.48 20.28
CA GLU A 46 -1.38 -3.09 21.36
C GLU A 46 -0.06 -2.45 20.87
N VAL A 47 0.14 -2.37 19.55
CA VAL A 47 1.28 -1.68 18.92
C VAL A 47 0.88 -0.25 18.57
N THR A 48 -0.23 -0.06 17.88
CA THR A 48 -0.70 1.26 17.46
C THR A 48 -1.50 1.98 18.56
N GLY A 49 -2.04 1.23 19.53
CA GLY A 49 -2.96 1.73 20.55
C GLY A 49 -4.38 1.99 20.02
N LEU A 50 -4.64 1.67 18.74
CA LEU A 50 -5.95 1.78 18.12
C LEU A 50 -6.83 0.60 18.53
N GLU A 51 -8.13 0.84 18.59
CA GLU A 51 -9.14 -0.20 18.78
C GLU A 51 -10.08 -0.21 17.58
N TRP A 52 -10.41 -1.40 17.12
CA TRP A 52 -11.13 -1.63 15.86
C TRP A 52 -12.40 -2.40 16.12
N VAL A 53 -13.44 -2.12 15.33
CA VAL A 53 -14.53 -3.09 15.15
C VAL A 53 -13.93 -4.37 14.58
N ARG A 54 -14.28 -5.52 15.16
CA ARG A 54 -13.61 -6.79 14.88
C ARG A 54 -13.93 -7.37 13.50
N SER A 55 -15.17 -7.18 13.05
CA SER A 55 -15.71 -7.79 11.83
C SER A 55 -16.26 -6.71 10.90
N PRO A 56 -16.12 -6.84 9.58
CA PRO A 56 -16.84 -5.99 8.63
C PRO A 56 -18.32 -6.39 8.47
N ASP A 57 -18.81 -7.36 9.24
CA ASP A 57 -20.24 -7.71 9.33
C ASP A 57 -21.07 -6.47 9.67
N THR A 58 -21.90 -6.03 8.71
CA THR A 58 -22.67 -4.79 8.83
C THR A 58 -24.13 -5.00 9.21
N ASP A 59 -24.68 -6.20 8.99
CA ASP A 59 -26.07 -6.52 9.29
C ASP A 59 -26.25 -7.38 10.57
N GLY A 60 -25.15 -7.89 11.12
CA GLY A 60 -25.08 -8.59 12.39
C GLY A 60 -25.54 -10.04 12.35
N ASP A 61 -25.60 -10.65 11.17
CA ASP A 61 -26.03 -12.04 11.00
C ASP A 61 -24.92 -13.07 11.31
N GLY A 62 -23.67 -12.61 11.42
CA GLY A 62 -22.50 -13.43 11.75
C GLY A 62 -21.82 -14.09 10.54
N GLU A 63 -22.37 -13.93 9.34
CA GLU A 63 -21.76 -14.33 8.08
C GLU A 63 -21.09 -13.13 7.42
N LEU A 64 -20.13 -13.38 6.51
CA LEU A 64 -19.49 -12.31 5.73
C LEU A 64 -19.77 -12.55 4.26
N THR A 65 -20.63 -11.73 3.68
CA THR A 65 -21.14 -11.90 2.32
C THR A 65 -21.08 -10.57 1.54
N PRO A 66 -21.44 -10.55 0.25
CA PRO A 66 -21.56 -9.30 -0.48
C PRO A 66 -22.59 -8.31 0.13
N ALA A 67 -23.55 -8.79 0.92
CA ALA A 67 -24.54 -7.94 1.60
C ALA A 67 -23.91 -7.01 2.64
N ASP A 68 -22.74 -7.36 3.17
CA ASP A 68 -21.98 -6.54 4.13
C ASP A 68 -21.23 -5.37 3.49
N LYS A 69 -21.13 -5.37 2.17
CA LYS A 69 -20.41 -4.33 1.47
C LYS A 69 -21.27 -3.09 1.34
N LEU A 70 -20.65 -1.94 1.51
CA LEU A 70 -21.27 -0.64 1.43
C LEU A 70 -20.68 0.15 0.27
N ASN A 71 -21.52 0.88 -0.47
CA ASN A 71 -21.01 1.94 -1.33
C ASN A 71 -20.33 3.03 -0.48
N TYR A 72 -19.54 3.90 -1.10
CA TYR A 72 -18.72 4.85 -0.34
C TYR A 72 -19.54 5.83 0.53
N THR A 73 -20.73 6.26 0.07
CA THR A 73 -21.60 7.14 0.87
C THR A 73 -22.08 6.44 2.14
N ALA A 74 -22.52 5.18 2.02
CA ALA A 74 -22.92 4.38 3.18
C ALA A 74 -21.73 4.04 4.09
N ALA A 75 -20.54 3.79 3.52
CA ALA A 75 -19.31 3.57 4.28
C ALA A 75 -18.97 4.76 5.19
N GLN A 76 -19.11 5.99 4.68
CA GLN A 76 -18.90 7.21 5.47
C GLN A 76 -19.90 7.35 6.63
N ALA A 77 -21.13 6.84 6.46
CA ALA A 77 -22.18 6.89 7.47
C ALA A 77 -22.08 5.77 8.53
N ARG A 78 -21.32 4.70 8.27
CA ARG A 78 -21.26 3.53 9.16
C ARG A 78 -20.76 3.85 10.56
N CYS A 79 -19.62 4.54 10.69
CA CYS A 79 -19.04 4.83 12.00
C CYS A 79 -19.88 5.83 12.82
N PRO A 80 -20.46 6.89 12.23
CA PRO A 80 -21.48 7.71 12.89
C PRO A 80 -22.68 6.89 13.42
N ALA A 81 -23.21 5.95 12.63
CA ALA A 81 -24.32 5.10 13.08
C ALA A 81 -23.92 4.24 14.29
N LEU A 82 -22.73 3.63 14.27
CA LEU A 82 -22.21 2.88 15.43
C LEU A 82 -22.08 3.75 16.69
N ASN A 83 -21.81 5.05 16.54
CA ASN A 83 -21.73 5.97 17.67
C ASN A 83 -23.11 6.26 18.27
N GLU A 84 -24.14 6.42 17.44
CA GLU A 84 -25.52 6.59 17.89
C GLU A 84 -26.02 5.36 18.66
N GLU A 85 -25.60 4.16 18.21
CA GLU A 85 -25.91 2.88 18.85
C GLU A 85 -25.09 2.60 20.12
N LYS A 86 -24.06 3.41 20.40
CA LYS A 86 -23.05 3.15 21.43
C LYS A 86 -22.43 1.76 21.28
N PHE A 87 -22.10 1.37 20.05
CA PHE A 87 -21.60 0.04 19.74
C PHE A 87 -20.41 -0.33 20.62
N ALA A 88 -20.46 -1.53 21.21
CA ALA A 88 -19.47 -2.03 22.17
C ALA A 88 -19.24 -1.12 23.40
N GLY A 89 -20.21 -0.23 23.72
CA GLY A 89 -20.11 0.73 24.81
C GLY A 89 -19.36 2.02 24.45
N HIS A 90 -19.14 2.30 23.17
CA HIS A 90 -18.34 3.43 22.69
C HIS A 90 -19.12 4.28 21.68
N ASP A 91 -18.83 5.60 21.65
CA ASP A 91 -19.47 6.61 20.80
C ASP A 91 -18.47 7.52 20.07
N ASP A 92 -17.22 7.07 19.95
CA ASP A 92 -16.08 7.78 19.34
C ASP A 92 -15.44 7.00 18.17
N TRP A 93 -16.21 6.14 17.51
CA TRP A 93 -15.82 5.43 16.29
C TRP A 93 -15.63 6.41 15.12
N ARG A 94 -14.55 6.20 14.37
CA ARG A 94 -14.14 6.98 13.20
C ARG A 94 -13.98 6.10 11.98
N PHE A 95 -14.24 6.67 10.82
CA PHE A 95 -13.87 6.07 9.54
C PHE A 95 -12.34 6.17 9.39
N PRO A 96 -11.60 5.04 9.27
CA PRO A 96 -10.15 5.06 9.37
C PRO A 96 -9.51 5.78 8.19
N THR A 97 -8.42 6.49 8.45
CA THR A 97 -7.50 6.93 7.38
C THR A 97 -6.82 5.73 6.72
N ILE A 98 -6.28 5.90 5.51
CA ILE A 98 -5.52 4.82 4.85
C ILE A 98 -4.31 4.37 5.68
N LYS A 99 -3.68 5.26 6.44
CA LYS A 99 -2.56 4.92 7.33
C LYS A 99 -3.01 4.06 8.51
N GLU A 100 -4.12 4.41 9.15
CA GLU A 100 -4.72 3.57 10.20
C GLU A 100 -5.12 2.21 9.62
N LEU A 101 -5.85 2.18 8.51
CA LEU A 101 -6.35 0.93 7.92
C LEU A 101 -5.21 0.01 7.47
N TYR A 102 -4.18 0.56 6.84
CA TYR A 102 -3.00 -0.20 6.41
C TYR A 102 -2.18 -0.77 7.58
N SER A 103 -2.32 -0.21 8.79
CA SER A 103 -1.67 -0.75 9.98
C SER A 103 -2.08 -2.19 10.30
N LEU A 104 -3.29 -2.60 9.89
CA LEU A 104 -3.80 -3.97 10.08
C LEU A 104 -3.15 -4.98 9.13
N MET A 105 -2.64 -4.53 7.99
CA MET A 105 -2.14 -5.43 6.96
C MET A 105 -0.93 -6.22 7.47
N ASN A 106 -0.87 -7.53 7.28
CA ASN A 106 0.34 -8.32 7.52
C ASN A 106 0.87 -8.82 6.17
N PHE A 107 2.18 -8.71 5.95
CA PHE A 107 2.80 -9.16 4.71
C PHE A 107 3.20 -10.65 4.80
N THR A 108 2.27 -11.44 5.33
CA THR A 108 2.37 -12.91 5.38
C THR A 108 1.31 -13.60 4.54
N GLY A 109 0.39 -12.84 3.94
CA GLY A 109 -0.61 -13.35 3.01
C GLY A 109 -0.04 -13.73 1.64
N TYR A 110 -0.87 -14.37 0.83
CA TYR A 110 -0.55 -14.79 -0.54
C TYR A 110 -1.47 -14.09 -1.52
N ASP A 111 -0.88 -13.34 -2.45
CA ASP A 111 -1.57 -12.63 -3.51
C ASP A 111 -2.14 -13.63 -4.53
N PRO A 112 -3.47 -13.76 -4.63
CA PRO A 112 -4.10 -14.72 -5.54
C PRO A 112 -3.93 -14.34 -7.02
N PRO A 113 -3.96 -15.33 -7.93
CA PRO A 113 -4.02 -15.04 -9.35
C PRO A 113 -5.36 -14.35 -9.69
N THR A 114 -5.34 -13.45 -10.67
CA THR A 114 -6.52 -12.61 -10.99
C THR A 114 -7.73 -13.40 -11.47
N ASN A 115 -7.51 -14.62 -11.99
CA ASN A 115 -8.52 -15.56 -12.46
C ASN A 115 -8.80 -16.70 -11.48
N ALA A 116 -8.40 -16.58 -10.20
CA ALA A 116 -8.71 -17.56 -9.18
C ALA A 116 -10.22 -17.79 -9.09
N THR A 117 -10.64 -19.06 -9.09
CA THR A 117 -12.04 -19.48 -8.95
C THR A 117 -12.36 -20.01 -7.54
N SER A 118 -11.38 -20.02 -6.65
CA SER A 118 -11.52 -20.46 -5.26
C SER A 118 -10.50 -19.77 -4.36
N ALA A 119 -10.88 -19.57 -3.09
CA ALA A 119 -9.98 -19.09 -2.05
C ALA A 119 -9.20 -20.22 -1.34
N ALA A 120 -9.36 -21.47 -1.76
CA ALA A 120 -8.71 -22.62 -1.15
C ALA A 120 -7.18 -22.50 -1.19
N GLY A 121 -6.54 -22.61 -0.03
CA GLY A 121 -5.08 -22.50 0.12
C GLY A 121 -4.54 -21.08 0.18
N LEU A 122 -5.39 -20.06 0.04
CA LEU A 122 -4.98 -18.67 0.20
C LEU A 122 -4.87 -18.28 1.68
N GLN A 123 -4.04 -17.29 1.95
CA GLN A 123 -3.90 -16.65 3.24
C GLN A 123 -4.07 -15.13 3.07
N PRO A 124 -4.94 -14.47 3.83
CA PRO A 124 -5.14 -13.04 3.67
C PRO A 124 -3.99 -12.25 4.29
N PHE A 125 -3.86 -11.00 3.86
CA PHE A 125 -2.89 -10.05 4.38
C PHE A 125 -3.40 -9.38 5.67
N VAL A 126 -4.12 -10.09 6.52
CA VAL A 126 -4.62 -9.61 7.82
C VAL A 126 -4.62 -10.76 8.83
N THR A 127 -4.50 -10.46 10.12
CA THR A 127 -4.39 -11.48 11.16
C THR A 127 -5.77 -12.03 11.51
N THR A 128 -6.03 -13.27 11.11
CA THR A 128 -7.32 -13.95 11.29
C THR A 128 -7.09 -15.30 12.01
N PRO A 129 -7.71 -15.53 13.19
CA PRO A 129 -8.26 -14.54 14.13
C PRO A 129 -7.19 -13.53 14.62
N PRO A 130 -7.56 -12.37 15.20
CA PRO A 130 -8.89 -12.04 15.72
C PRO A 130 -9.82 -11.33 14.75
N PHE A 131 -9.35 -10.75 13.66
CA PHE A 131 -10.24 -10.02 12.75
C PHE A 131 -11.12 -10.97 11.94
N GLY A 132 -12.37 -10.54 11.69
CA GLY A 132 -13.22 -11.14 10.68
C GLY A 132 -12.72 -10.75 9.29
N PHE A 133 -12.71 -11.71 8.36
CA PHE A 133 -12.31 -11.50 6.98
C PHE A 133 -12.94 -12.57 6.10
N THR A 134 -13.34 -12.19 4.89
CA THR A 134 -13.71 -13.10 3.82
C THR A 134 -13.07 -12.66 2.50
N TYR A 135 -12.83 -13.64 1.62
CA TYR A 135 -12.53 -13.37 0.21
C TYR A 135 -13.83 -13.03 -0.54
N GLY A 136 -13.73 -12.57 -1.79
CA GLY A 136 -14.94 -12.36 -2.59
C GLY A 136 -15.70 -13.66 -2.84
N ASP A 137 -17.03 -13.54 -2.89
CA ASP A 137 -17.95 -14.68 -3.05
C ASP A 137 -18.15 -15.02 -4.53
N VAL A 138 -17.44 -16.06 -4.98
CA VAL A 138 -17.52 -16.55 -6.36
C VAL A 138 -18.87 -17.15 -6.73
N GLU A 139 -19.65 -17.63 -5.76
CA GLU A 139 -21.00 -18.17 -6.00
C GLU A 139 -22.00 -17.02 -6.21
N ALA A 140 -21.76 -15.88 -5.57
CA ALA A 140 -22.49 -14.63 -5.79
C ALA A 140 -21.99 -13.82 -7.01
N GLY A 141 -21.01 -14.32 -7.76
CA GLY A 141 -20.50 -13.70 -8.99
C GLY A 141 -19.34 -12.72 -8.78
N GLU A 142 -18.75 -12.68 -7.59
CA GLU A 142 -17.55 -11.88 -7.32
C GLU A 142 -16.27 -12.62 -7.73
N ARG A 143 -15.17 -11.88 -7.90
CA ARG A 143 -13.83 -12.48 -7.96
C ARG A 143 -13.37 -12.77 -6.54
N VAL A 144 -12.49 -13.76 -6.37
CA VAL A 144 -11.81 -14.03 -5.09
C VAL A 144 -11.15 -12.78 -4.49
N LEU A 145 -10.68 -11.86 -5.35
CA LEU A 145 -9.98 -10.64 -4.99
C LEU A 145 -10.91 -9.52 -4.46
N ASP A 146 -12.23 -9.66 -4.59
CA ASP A 146 -13.19 -8.58 -4.32
C ASP A 146 -13.42 -8.40 -2.81
N ALA A 147 -12.36 -8.05 -2.08
CA ALA A 147 -12.33 -7.86 -0.64
C ALA A 147 -11.69 -6.51 -0.26
N GLN A 148 -12.10 -5.46 -0.96
CA GLN A 148 -11.58 -4.11 -0.78
C GLN A 148 -12.21 -3.43 0.45
N TYR A 149 -11.39 -2.77 1.27
CA TYR A 149 -11.80 -2.00 2.43
C TYR A 149 -11.58 -0.51 2.16
N ALA A 150 -12.62 0.29 2.34
CA ALA A 150 -12.55 1.74 2.13
C ALA A 150 -11.90 2.46 3.30
N SER A 151 -11.24 3.59 3.01
CA SER A 151 -10.73 4.52 4.01
C SER A 151 -11.31 5.91 3.81
N ALA A 152 -11.15 6.78 4.81
CA ALA A 152 -11.48 8.20 4.76
C ALA A 152 -10.50 9.03 3.92
N THR A 153 -9.41 8.44 3.40
CA THR A 153 -8.37 9.17 2.67
C THR A 153 -8.71 9.22 1.17
N THR A 154 -9.17 10.38 0.72
CA THR A 154 -9.40 10.67 -0.71
C THR A 154 -8.09 10.87 -1.46
N TYR A 155 -8.06 10.52 -2.75
CA TYR A 155 -6.91 10.86 -3.57
C TYR A 155 -6.90 12.36 -3.88
N ALA A 156 -5.79 13.04 -3.56
CA ALA A 156 -5.69 14.49 -3.71
C ALA A 156 -5.96 14.97 -5.15
N ALA A 157 -5.49 14.25 -6.17
CA ALA A 157 -5.62 14.66 -7.57
C ALA A 157 -6.97 14.30 -8.21
N ASP A 158 -7.72 13.37 -7.61
CA ASP A 158 -9.03 12.98 -8.12
C ASP A 158 -9.98 12.73 -6.94
N PRO A 159 -10.90 13.66 -6.63
CA PRO A 159 -11.84 13.50 -5.53
C PRO A 159 -12.86 12.38 -5.76
N LYS A 160 -12.94 11.80 -6.97
CA LYS A 160 -13.74 10.61 -7.24
C LYS A 160 -13.04 9.33 -6.79
N LYS A 161 -11.74 9.38 -6.51
CA LYS A 161 -10.96 8.25 -6.00
C LYS A 161 -10.72 8.33 -4.51
N VAL A 162 -10.79 7.18 -3.86
CA VAL A 162 -10.50 6.99 -2.44
C VAL A 162 -9.46 5.91 -2.31
N PHE A 163 -8.48 6.10 -1.43
CA PHE A 163 -7.55 5.04 -1.13
C PHE A 163 -8.26 3.98 -0.29
N GLY A 164 -8.09 2.72 -0.68
CA GLY A 164 -8.51 1.57 0.12
C GLY A 164 -7.37 0.57 0.20
N VAL A 165 -7.53 -0.39 1.12
CA VAL A 165 -6.68 -1.58 1.16
C VAL A 165 -7.45 -2.76 0.60
N ASN A 166 -6.78 -3.69 -0.06
CA ASN A 166 -7.36 -5.00 -0.34
C ASN A 166 -6.61 -6.05 0.48
N LEU A 167 -7.28 -6.59 1.49
CA LEU A 167 -6.68 -7.56 2.41
C LEU A 167 -6.59 -8.97 1.79
N ALA A 168 -7.25 -9.22 0.64
CA ALA A 168 -7.05 -10.45 -0.14
C ALA A 168 -5.74 -10.42 -0.95
N ASP A 169 -5.38 -9.26 -1.51
CA ASP A 169 -4.27 -9.14 -2.49
C ASP A 169 -3.04 -8.35 -1.97
N GLY A 170 -3.16 -7.72 -0.80
CA GLY A 170 -2.07 -7.04 -0.11
C GLY A 170 -1.66 -5.68 -0.70
N ARG A 171 -2.61 -4.90 -1.24
CA ARG A 171 -2.33 -3.63 -1.93
C ARG A 171 -3.09 -2.44 -1.36
N ILE A 172 -2.53 -1.25 -1.58
CA ILE A 172 -3.25 0.03 -1.52
C ILE A 172 -3.51 0.49 -2.95
N LYS A 173 -4.78 0.78 -3.26
CA LYS A 173 -5.20 1.31 -4.57
C LYS A 173 -6.12 2.51 -4.39
N GLY A 174 -6.10 3.40 -5.37
CA GLY A 174 -7.11 4.45 -5.52
C GLY A 174 -8.32 3.87 -6.23
N TYR A 175 -9.39 3.60 -5.49
CA TYR A 175 -10.64 3.07 -6.02
C TYR A 175 -11.61 4.18 -6.36
N ASP A 176 -12.34 4.02 -7.45
CA ASP A 176 -13.42 4.94 -7.81
C ASP A 176 -14.58 4.82 -6.83
N SER A 177 -14.72 5.82 -5.98
CA SER A 177 -15.77 5.92 -4.97
C SER A 177 -17.12 6.34 -5.55
N ILE A 178 -17.11 6.92 -6.75
CA ILE A 178 -18.31 7.36 -7.47
C ILE A 178 -18.21 6.82 -8.90
N ARG A 179 -19.05 5.84 -9.25
CA ARG A 179 -19.31 5.48 -10.64
C ARG A 179 -20.48 6.34 -11.15
N LEU A 180 -20.27 7.05 -12.27
CA LEU A 180 -21.26 7.89 -12.96
C LEU A 180 -21.53 7.29 -14.36
N PRO A 181 -22.70 7.51 -14.99
CA PRO A 181 -24.06 7.60 -14.45
C PRO A 181 -24.82 6.25 -14.52
N ASP A 182 -24.28 5.24 -15.22
CA ASP A 182 -24.99 4.01 -15.60
C ASP A 182 -24.42 2.72 -15.00
N GLY A 183 -23.43 2.82 -14.09
CA GLY A 183 -22.77 1.68 -13.46
C GLY A 183 -23.15 1.52 -11.99
N ASP A 184 -23.23 0.28 -11.52
CA ASP A 184 -23.39 -0.02 -10.09
C ASP A 184 -22.23 0.61 -9.28
N PRO A 185 -22.50 1.17 -8.09
CA PRO A 185 -21.46 1.76 -7.26
C PRO A 185 -20.42 0.71 -6.87
N PHE A 186 -19.15 1.12 -6.74
CA PHE A 186 -18.14 0.24 -6.17
C PHE A 186 -18.46 -0.01 -4.69
N MET A 187 -18.45 -1.27 -4.29
CA MET A 187 -18.84 -1.72 -2.95
C MET A 187 -17.60 -2.11 -2.14
N PHE A 188 -17.58 -1.76 -0.86
CA PHE A 188 -16.43 -1.95 0.02
C PHE A 188 -16.84 -2.60 1.33
N PHE A 189 -15.98 -3.45 1.87
CA PHE A 189 -16.02 -3.73 3.31
C PHE A 189 -15.61 -2.49 4.12
N VAL A 190 -16.16 -2.37 5.33
CA VAL A 190 -15.91 -1.22 6.20
C VAL A 190 -15.70 -1.69 7.63
N ILE A 191 -14.62 -1.21 8.25
CA ILE A 191 -14.38 -1.37 9.68
C ILE A 191 -14.07 0.00 10.29
N CYS A 192 -14.63 0.26 11.46
CA CYS A 192 -14.43 1.52 12.17
C CYS A 192 -13.30 1.40 13.19
N VAL A 193 -12.63 2.51 13.44
CA VAL A 193 -11.50 2.62 14.37
C VAL A 193 -11.78 3.66 15.43
N ARG A 194 -11.25 3.47 16.63
CA ARG A 194 -11.22 4.46 17.71
C ARG A 194 -9.84 4.50 18.36
N GLY A 195 -9.63 5.48 19.24
CA GLY A 195 -8.34 5.76 19.84
C GLY A 195 -7.65 6.97 19.21
N THR A 196 -6.34 7.11 19.44
CA THR A 196 -5.60 8.35 19.13
C THR A 196 -5.71 8.74 17.64
N PRO A 197 -6.13 9.98 17.32
CA PRO A 197 -6.17 10.47 15.94
C PRO A 197 -4.77 10.85 15.40
N GLU A 198 -3.74 10.71 16.25
CA GLU A 198 -2.36 11.08 15.91
C GLU A 198 -1.62 10.01 15.10
N TYR A 199 -2.16 8.79 15.05
CA TYR A 199 -1.53 7.70 14.31
C TYR A 199 -1.43 8.04 12.81
N GLY A 200 -0.26 7.83 12.23
CA GLY A 200 0.00 8.09 10.82
C GLY A 200 0.38 9.53 10.47
N GLN A 201 0.41 10.46 11.43
CA GLN A 201 0.94 11.81 11.18
C GLN A 201 2.46 11.76 10.98
N ASN A 202 2.97 12.41 9.92
CA ASN A 202 4.40 12.54 9.69
C ASN A 202 5.01 13.58 10.64
N ARG A 203 6.01 13.20 11.44
CA ARG A 203 6.68 14.09 12.40
C ARG A 203 8.17 14.14 12.14
N MET A 204 8.51 14.74 11.00
CA MET A 204 9.88 14.77 10.47
C MET A 204 10.68 15.94 11.04
N THR A 205 11.97 15.74 11.27
CA THR A 205 12.93 16.80 11.64
C THR A 205 14.23 16.56 10.89
N ASP A 206 14.61 17.51 10.03
CA ASP A 206 15.93 17.52 9.40
C ASP A 206 17.01 17.77 10.47
N ASN A 207 17.99 16.88 10.54
CA ASN A 207 19.08 16.96 11.51
C ASN A 207 20.24 17.86 10.99
N GLY A 208 20.18 18.31 9.74
CA GLY A 208 21.19 19.17 9.11
C GLY A 208 22.49 18.44 8.73
N ASP A 209 22.52 17.11 8.86
CA ASP A 209 23.67 16.25 8.59
C ASP A 209 23.40 15.25 7.43
N GLY A 210 22.29 15.44 6.70
CA GLY A 210 21.83 14.52 5.65
C GLY A 210 20.88 13.43 6.16
N THR A 211 20.51 13.43 7.43
CA THR A 211 19.50 12.54 8.01
C THR A 211 18.25 13.29 8.47
N VAL A 212 17.13 12.57 8.52
CA VAL A 212 15.83 13.06 8.97
C VAL A 212 15.27 12.14 10.04
N THR A 213 14.96 12.69 11.20
CA THR A 213 14.31 11.97 12.29
C THR A 213 12.80 11.96 12.11
N ASP A 214 12.17 10.79 12.14
CA ASP A 214 10.71 10.64 12.24
C ASP A 214 10.30 10.32 13.68
N ALA A 215 9.78 11.31 14.39
CA ALA A 215 9.34 11.15 15.78
C ALA A 215 8.05 10.33 15.92
N ALA A 216 7.29 10.08 14.85
CA ALA A 216 6.09 9.26 14.90
C ALA A 216 6.43 7.77 14.97
N THR A 217 7.48 7.35 14.27
CA THR A 217 7.94 5.95 14.23
C THR A 217 9.23 5.72 15.03
N CYS A 218 9.86 6.80 15.53
CA CYS A 218 11.19 6.81 16.13
C CYS A 218 12.30 6.29 15.20
N LEU A 219 12.07 6.36 13.90
CA LEU A 219 13.02 5.96 12.88
C LEU A 219 13.84 7.16 12.42
N MET A 220 15.02 6.90 11.87
CA MET A 220 15.80 7.92 11.18
C MET A 220 16.02 7.46 9.74
N TRP A 221 15.83 8.41 8.84
CA TRP A 221 15.90 8.21 7.41
C TRP A 221 17.10 8.96 6.86
N SER A 222 17.76 8.43 5.84
CA SER A 222 18.58 9.28 4.99
C SER A 222 17.67 10.25 4.22
N LYS A 223 18.13 11.49 4.08
CA LYS A 223 17.33 12.58 3.49
C LYS A 223 17.10 12.39 1.99
N ASN A 224 18.11 11.87 1.29
CA ASN A 224 18.10 11.72 -0.16
C ASN A 224 17.90 10.24 -0.55
N ASP A 225 17.36 9.99 -1.74
CA ASP A 225 17.21 8.65 -2.31
C ASP A 225 18.39 8.22 -3.19
N SER A 226 18.30 7.00 -3.75
CA SER A 226 19.31 6.36 -4.61
C SER A 226 19.79 7.16 -5.81
N GLY A 227 19.13 8.25 -6.19
CA GLY A 227 19.44 9.03 -7.38
C GLY A 227 19.09 8.33 -8.70
N SER A 228 18.99 7.00 -8.70
CA SER A 228 18.52 6.19 -9.81
C SER A 228 17.86 4.89 -9.32
N GLY A 229 16.93 4.38 -10.11
CA GLY A 229 16.25 3.13 -9.82
C GLY A 229 17.17 1.92 -10.05
N MET A 230 17.00 0.88 -9.26
CA MET A 230 17.77 -0.37 -9.32
C MET A 230 16.92 -1.61 -9.03
N PRO A 231 17.33 -2.81 -9.49
CA PRO A 231 16.65 -4.06 -9.12
C PRO A 231 16.69 -4.30 -7.61
N TRP A 232 15.70 -5.01 -7.08
CA TRP A 232 15.51 -5.19 -5.64
C TRP A 232 16.74 -5.74 -4.91
N ARG A 233 17.44 -6.70 -5.51
CA ARG A 233 18.68 -7.25 -4.94
C ARG A 233 19.77 -6.19 -4.82
N GLN A 234 19.90 -5.30 -5.82
CA GLN A 234 20.88 -4.22 -5.78
C GLN A 234 20.50 -3.19 -4.71
N ALA A 235 19.21 -2.94 -4.45
CA ALA A 235 18.80 -2.06 -3.35
C ALA A 235 19.21 -2.60 -1.96
N LEU A 236 19.17 -3.93 -1.77
CA LEU A 236 19.69 -4.55 -0.55
C LEU A 236 21.22 -4.45 -0.46
N GLU A 237 21.93 -4.70 -1.56
CA GLU A 237 23.39 -4.59 -1.64
C GLU A 237 23.84 -3.14 -1.42
N TYR A 238 23.08 -2.17 -1.93
CA TYR A 238 23.28 -0.73 -1.72
C TYR A 238 23.25 -0.39 -0.21
N ALA A 239 22.25 -0.87 0.52
CA ALA A 239 22.19 -0.65 1.98
C ALA A 239 23.39 -1.27 2.72
N GLN A 240 23.82 -2.46 2.31
CA GLN A 240 24.99 -3.12 2.88
C GLN A 240 26.29 -2.37 2.60
N GLN A 241 26.42 -1.77 1.40
CA GLN A 241 27.55 -0.95 1.04
C GLN A 241 27.58 0.35 1.85
N ALA A 242 26.44 1.03 2.01
CA ALA A 242 26.32 2.22 2.85
C ALA A 242 26.85 1.97 4.28
N ASN A 243 26.56 0.79 4.84
CA ASN A 243 27.06 0.40 6.16
C ASN A 243 28.57 0.17 6.19
N GLN A 244 29.12 -0.49 5.16
CA GLN A 244 30.57 -0.74 5.08
C GLN A 244 31.37 0.56 4.95
N GLU A 245 30.78 1.59 4.36
CA GLU A 245 31.40 2.90 4.13
C GLU A 245 31.15 3.88 5.28
N GLY A 246 30.36 3.51 6.29
CA GLY A 246 29.99 4.41 7.39
C GLY A 246 29.16 5.61 6.91
N TYR A 247 28.25 5.39 5.95
CA TYR A 247 27.46 6.43 5.32
C TYR A 247 26.73 7.30 6.35
N LEU A 248 26.89 8.63 6.25
CA LEU A 248 26.38 9.62 7.20
C LEU A 248 26.79 9.36 8.67
N SER A 249 27.94 8.70 8.89
CA SER A 249 28.45 8.29 10.21
C SER A 249 27.68 7.15 10.90
N TYR A 250 26.94 6.35 10.13
CA TYR A 250 26.17 5.21 10.63
C TYR A 250 26.47 3.92 9.85
N ASP A 251 26.22 2.77 10.48
CA ASP A 251 26.55 1.44 9.96
C ASP A 251 25.42 0.39 10.09
N ASP A 252 24.20 0.82 10.41
CA ASP A 252 23.00 -0.03 10.55
C ASP A 252 21.85 0.36 9.61
N TRP A 253 22.16 1.00 8.49
CA TRP A 253 21.24 1.27 7.40
C TRP A 253 20.63 0.00 6.81
N ARG A 254 19.34 0.06 6.46
CA ARG A 254 18.64 -1.00 5.74
C ARG A 254 17.54 -0.45 4.84
N LEU A 255 17.12 -1.27 3.88
CA LEU A 255 15.88 -1.02 3.16
C LEU A 255 14.69 -1.10 4.15
N PRO A 256 13.75 -0.14 4.12
CA PRO A 256 12.62 -0.14 5.05
C PRO A 256 11.67 -1.31 4.77
N THR A 257 10.94 -1.78 5.78
CA THR A 257 9.77 -2.63 5.53
C THR A 257 8.70 -1.80 4.82
N ILE A 258 7.74 -2.46 4.17
CA ILE A 258 6.70 -1.74 3.43
C ILE A 258 5.82 -0.84 4.34
N LYS A 259 5.62 -1.23 5.61
CA LYS A 259 4.93 -0.39 6.60
C LYS A 259 5.74 0.84 7.01
N GLU A 260 7.05 0.68 7.17
CA GLU A 260 7.93 1.81 7.48
C GLU A 260 8.00 2.76 6.28
N LEU A 261 8.10 2.23 5.06
CA LEU A 261 8.07 3.04 3.84
C LEU A 261 6.73 3.76 3.65
N HIS A 262 5.61 3.11 3.96
CA HIS A 262 4.29 3.74 3.93
C HIS A 262 4.13 4.84 4.99
N SER A 263 4.80 4.71 6.13
CA SER A 263 4.70 5.69 7.21
C SER A 263 5.12 7.09 6.77
N ILE A 264 6.09 7.20 5.86
CA ILE A 264 6.60 8.47 5.31
C ILE A 264 5.82 9.00 4.10
N THR A 265 4.78 8.31 3.64
CA THR A 265 3.88 8.80 2.59
C THR A 265 3.03 9.96 3.09
N ASN A 266 2.90 11.03 2.29
CA ASN A 266 2.01 12.15 2.60
C ASN A 266 0.89 12.24 1.55
N TYR A 267 -0.29 11.73 1.93
CA TYR A 267 -1.47 11.66 1.06
C TYR A 267 -2.13 13.02 0.74
N SER A 268 -1.71 14.11 1.37
CA SER A 268 -2.14 15.47 0.99
C SER A 268 -1.35 16.03 -0.21
N ARG A 269 -0.31 15.33 -0.66
CA ARG A 269 0.57 15.73 -1.76
C ARG A 269 0.43 14.77 -2.93
N SER A 270 0.47 15.31 -4.13
CA SER A 270 0.65 14.53 -5.36
C SER A 270 1.33 15.38 -6.44
N PRO A 271 1.87 14.75 -7.49
CA PRO A 271 2.43 15.44 -8.64
C PRO A 271 1.44 16.44 -9.26
N ASP A 272 0.17 16.06 -9.38
CA ASP A 272 -0.86 16.84 -10.07
C ASP A 272 -1.46 17.98 -9.21
N THR A 273 -1.39 17.88 -7.88
CA THR A 273 -1.98 18.89 -6.97
C THR A 273 -0.97 19.86 -6.40
N THR A 274 0.19 19.37 -6.03
CA THR A 274 1.22 20.15 -5.31
C THR A 274 2.49 20.34 -6.13
N GLY A 275 2.62 19.66 -7.28
CA GLY A 275 3.88 19.63 -8.04
C GLY A 275 5.02 18.94 -7.28
N THR A 276 4.69 18.06 -6.34
CA THR A 276 5.65 17.37 -5.47
C THR A 276 5.23 15.92 -5.21
N PRO A 277 6.14 15.01 -4.80
CA PRO A 277 5.76 13.63 -4.53
C PRO A 277 4.89 13.51 -3.27
N ALA A 278 4.13 12.42 -3.17
CA ALA A 278 3.38 11.98 -1.99
C ALA A 278 4.31 11.50 -0.87
N LEU A 279 5.31 12.30 -0.49
CA LEU A 279 6.35 12.01 0.50
C LEU A 279 6.31 13.04 1.62
N ALA A 280 6.82 12.73 2.80
CA ALA A 280 6.97 13.72 3.87
C ALA A 280 7.92 14.86 3.47
N GLY A 281 7.66 16.08 3.96
CA GLY A 281 8.27 17.33 3.47
C GLY A 281 9.79 17.41 3.55
N GLU A 282 10.37 16.81 4.58
CA GLU A 282 11.82 16.89 4.85
C GLU A 282 12.66 15.90 4.04
N LEU A 283 12.03 15.02 3.27
CA LEU A 283 12.71 14.02 2.46
C LEU A 283 12.76 14.45 0.99
N ASP A 284 13.92 14.21 0.38
CA ASP A 284 14.18 14.49 -1.02
C ASP A 284 13.89 13.25 -1.88
N ALA A 285 13.38 13.50 -3.08
CA ALA A 285 13.05 12.45 -4.04
C ALA A 285 13.49 12.84 -5.45
N THR A 286 14.25 11.97 -6.08
CA THR A 286 14.73 12.15 -7.44
C THR A 286 13.56 12.07 -8.42
N SER A 287 13.38 13.14 -9.19
CA SER A 287 12.39 13.18 -10.26
C SER A 287 12.95 12.62 -11.56
N PHE A 288 12.08 12.07 -12.39
CA PHE A 288 12.40 11.57 -13.72
C PHE A 288 11.24 11.85 -14.70
N THR A 289 11.42 11.51 -15.97
CA THR A 289 10.34 11.55 -16.97
C THR A 289 9.65 10.19 -17.04
N ASN A 290 8.37 10.14 -16.71
CA ASN A 290 7.57 8.91 -16.69
C ASN A 290 7.17 8.42 -18.08
N GLU A 291 6.42 7.33 -18.10
CA GLU A 291 5.91 6.65 -19.29
C GLU A 291 4.94 7.51 -20.14
N ARG A 292 4.42 8.62 -19.57
CA ARG A 292 3.61 9.64 -20.25
C ARG A 292 4.44 10.79 -20.82
N GLY A 293 5.76 10.81 -20.61
CA GLY A 293 6.60 11.95 -20.98
C GLY A 293 6.51 13.13 -20.00
N GLU A 294 6.00 12.90 -18.79
CA GLU A 294 5.78 13.93 -17.77
C GLU A 294 6.80 13.83 -16.64
N LYS A 295 7.10 14.96 -15.98
CA LYS A 295 7.87 14.95 -14.73
C LYS A 295 7.11 14.17 -13.66
N ASP A 296 7.81 13.26 -13.00
CA ASP A 296 7.25 12.39 -11.98
C ASP A 296 8.30 11.90 -10.98
N TRP A 297 7.87 11.08 -10.01
CA TRP A 297 8.70 10.44 -8.99
C TRP A 297 8.49 8.93 -8.95
N GLY A 298 9.55 8.23 -8.54
CA GLY A 298 9.66 6.80 -8.71
C GLY A 298 8.75 5.97 -7.79
N PHE A 299 8.87 4.66 -7.95
CA PHE A 299 8.46 3.70 -6.94
C PHE A 299 9.65 3.45 -6.02
N TYR A 300 9.40 3.20 -4.74
CA TYR A 300 10.45 2.96 -3.74
C TYR A 300 10.35 1.54 -3.25
N TRP A 301 11.46 0.81 -3.33
CA TRP A 301 11.52 -0.55 -2.85
C TRP A 301 11.37 -0.61 -1.33
N SER A 302 10.64 -1.62 -0.87
CA SER A 302 10.75 -2.08 0.51
C SER A 302 11.54 -3.38 0.59
N GLY A 303 12.10 -3.69 1.76
CA GLY A 303 12.66 -5.02 2.08
C GLY A 303 11.60 -6.11 2.23
N THR A 304 10.33 -5.81 1.98
CA THR A 304 9.21 -6.74 2.14
C THR A 304 8.93 -7.48 0.84
N THR A 305 8.94 -8.82 0.91
CA THR A 305 8.53 -9.68 -0.21
C THR A 305 7.01 -9.67 -0.34
N HIS A 306 6.50 -9.58 -1.56
CA HIS A 306 5.08 -9.76 -1.87
C HIS A 306 4.91 -11.17 -2.45
N VAL A 307 4.39 -12.09 -1.63
CA VAL A 307 4.27 -13.49 -2.02
C VAL A 307 3.04 -13.68 -2.90
N ALA A 308 3.20 -14.31 -4.05
CA ALA A 308 2.10 -14.69 -4.93
C ALA A 308 1.71 -16.15 -4.72
N TYR A 309 0.43 -16.46 -4.88
CA TYR A 309 -0.09 -17.81 -4.96
C TYR A 309 -0.24 -18.22 -6.42
N GLU A 310 0.14 -19.44 -6.74
CA GLU A 310 -0.03 -20.06 -8.05
C GLU A 310 -0.89 -21.31 -7.87
N ASP A 311 -2.08 -21.31 -8.45
CA ASP A 311 -2.93 -22.49 -8.48
C ASP A 311 -2.44 -23.44 -9.58
N SER A 312 -2.10 -24.68 -9.21
CA SER A 312 -1.69 -25.70 -10.18
C SER A 312 -2.87 -26.50 -10.75
N GLY A 313 -4.10 -26.21 -10.32
CA GLY A 313 -5.34 -26.86 -10.79
C GLY A 313 -5.50 -28.32 -10.33
N ALA A 314 -4.51 -28.90 -9.63
CA ALA A 314 -4.49 -30.30 -9.20
C ALA A 314 -4.77 -30.48 -7.69
N GLY A 315 -5.54 -29.59 -7.08
CA GLY A 315 -5.89 -29.66 -5.64
C GLY A 315 -4.77 -29.23 -4.69
N GLY A 316 -3.75 -28.53 -5.19
CA GLY A 316 -2.73 -27.86 -4.39
C GLY A 316 -2.10 -26.70 -5.17
N GLY A 317 -2.01 -25.53 -4.55
CA GLY A 317 -1.24 -24.42 -5.11
C GLY A 317 0.17 -24.36 -4.53
N SER A 318 1.00 -23.52 -5.14
CA SER A 318 2.33 -23.19 -4.66
C SER A 318 2.45 -21.69 -4.42
N THR A 319 3.50 -21.26 -3.73
CA THR A 319 3.76 -19.83 -3.52
C THR A 319 5.08 -19.44 -4.14
N THR A 320 5.16 -18.22 -4.67
CA THR A 320 6.40 -17.67 -5.23
C THR A 320 6.75 -16.35 -4.57
N ALA A 321 8.05 -16.19 -4.28
CA ALA A 321 8.62 -15.00 -3.65
C ALA A 321 9.31 -14.08 -4.68
N ALA A 322 8.81 -14.08 -5.92
CA ALA A 322 9.44 -13.41 -7.07
C ALA A 322 9.24 -11.88 -7.08
N LYS A 323 8.26 -11.37 -6.35
CA LYS A 323 7.94 -9.93 -6.27
C LYS A 323 8.32 -9.33 -4.91
N ALA A 324 8.63 -8.05 -4.90
CA ALA A 324 8.80 -7.26 -3.69
C ALA A 324 7.79 -6.11 -3.67
N ALA A 325 7.38 -5.68 -2.49
CA ALA A 325 6.44 -4.57 -2.35
C ALA A 325 7.14 -3.23 -2.51
N TYR A 326 6.44 -2.26 -3.09
CA TYR A 326 6.91 -0.87 -3.24
C TYR A 326 5.79 0.12 -2.91
N VAL A 327 6.16 1.35 -2.57
CA VAL A 327 5.24 2.51 -2.52
C VAL A 327 5.54 3.42 -3.70
N ALA A 328 4.51 3.84 -4.44
CA ALA A 328 4.64 4.85 -5.49
C ALA A 328 4.41 6.23 -4.88
N ILE A 329 5.44 7.08 -4.83
CA ILE A 329 5.27 8.46 -4.34
C ILE A 329 4.98 9.45 -5.48
N GLY A 330 5.24 9.06 -6.73
CA GLY A 330 4.73 9.72 -7.93
C GLY A 330 3.41 9.09 -8.39
N ARG A 331 3.00 9.36 -9.63
CA ARG A 331 1.77 8.77 -10.21
C ARG A 331 1.90 7.25 -10.29
N CYS A 332 0.83 6.56 -9.96
CA CYS A 332 0.77 5.10 -10.00
C CYS A 332 0.13 4.69 -11.32
N LEU A 333 0.97 4.65 -12.36
CA LEU A 333 0.53 4.55 -13.75
C LEU A 333 0.11 3.13 -14.16
N GLY A 334 -0.86 3.08 -15.06
CA GLY A 334 -1.31 1.88 -15.75
C GLY A 334 -1.66 2.18 -17.21
N TYR A 335 -1.38 1.24 -18.11
CA TYR A 335 -1.63 1.37 -19.54
C TYR A 335 -2.99 0.78 -19.89
N LEU A 336 -3.92 1.63 -20.27
CA LEU A 336 -5.26 1.24 -20.65
C LEU A 336 -5.33 1.08 -22.17
N SER A 337 -5.87 -0.04 -22.65
CA SER A 337 -6.00 -0.34 -24.08
C SER A 337 -7.46 -0.28 -24.54
N ALA A 338 -7.70 -0.02 -25.82
CA ALA A 338 -9.06 0.03 -26.37
C ALA A 338 -9.83 -1.30 -26.27
N THR A 339 -9.13 -2.43 -26.07
CA THR A 339 -9.72 -3.78 -25.88
C THR A 339 -9.92 -4.15 -24.42
N SER A 340 -9.68 -3.22 -23.49
CA SER A 340 -9.84 -3.45 -22.06
C SER A 340 -11.30 -3.33 -21.60
N GLU A 341 -12.23 -3.77 -22.47
CA GLU A 341 -13.63 -3.99 -22.15
C GLU A 341 -13.74 -5.06 -21.06
N GLY A 342 -14.25 -4.67 -19.89
CA GLY A 342 -14.83 -5.61 -18.93
C GLY A 342 -14.11 -5.87 -17.61
N GLN A 343 -12.94 -5.29 -17.31
CA GLN A 343 -12.32 -5.47 -15.98
C GLN A 343 -11.61 -4.18 -15.49
N ASP A 344 -12.23 -3.51 -14.52
CA ASP A 344 -11.70 -2.36 -13.74
C ASP A 344 -11.38 -1.04 -14.49
N ASN A 345 -11.79 -0.88 -15.75
CA ASN A 345 -11.61 0.37 -16.52
C ASN A 345 -12.84 1.30 -16.54
N ASP A 346 -13.93 0.86 -15.89
CA ASP A 346 -15.26 1.52 -15.99
C ASP A 346 -15.29 2.95 -15.42
N ALA A 347 -14.28 3.33 -14.65
CA ALA A 347 -14.16 4.67 -14.08
C ALA A 347 -13.80 5.75 -15.10
N LEU A 348 -13.23 5.37 -16.24
CA LEU A 348 -12.81 6.32 -17.28
C LEU A 348 -13.79 6.39 -18.46
N GLY A 349 -14.88 5.62 -18.40
CA GLY A 349 -15.95 5.59 -19.40
C GLY A 349 -15.57 4.92 -20.71
N SER A 350 -16.55 4.60 -21.57
CA SER A 350 -16.39 3.90 -22.85
C SER A 350 -15.62 4.69 -23.95
N ALA A 351 -14.85 5.70 -23.58
CA ALA A 351 -14.13 6.60 -24.48
C ALA A 351 -12.63 6.77 -24.11
N VAL A 352 -12.07 5.91 -23.26
CA VAL A 352 -10.65 5.97 -22.88
C VAL A 352 -9.80 5.81 -24.14
N LYS A 353 -9.00 6.83 -24.46
CA LYS A 353 -7.97 6.68 -25.49
C LYS A 353 -6.89 5.77 -24.94
N GLU A 354 -6.43 4.82 -25.75
CA GLU A 354 -5.33 3.97 -25.36
C GLU A 354 -4.12 4.80 -24.90
N GLY A 355 -3.55 4.47 -23.74
CA GLY A 355 -2.44 5.21 -23.16
C GLY A 355 -2.24 5.00 -21.65
N TRP A 356 -1.27 5.70 -21.10
CA TRP A 356 -0.92 5.66 -19.68
C TRP A 356 -1.77 6.63 -18.86
N TYR A 357 -2.34 6.15 -17.76
CA TYR A 357 -3.15 6.93 -16.82
C TYR A 357 -2.69 6.69 -15.39
N ASP A 358 -2.87 7.68 -14.52
CA ASP A 358 -2.72 7.47 -13.08
C ASP A 358 -3.95 6.74 -12.55
N VAL A 359 -3.85 5.42 -12.46
CA VAL A 359 -5.00 4.54 -12.18
C VAL A 359 -5.21 4.32 -10.68
N HIS A 360 -4.14 4.39 -9.87
CA HIS A 360 -4.22 4.17 -8.42
C HIS A 360 -3.85 5.38 -7.56
N GLY A 361 -3.24 6.41 -8.14
CA GLY A 361 -2.86 7.63 -7.42
C GLY A 361 -1.51 7.57 -6.69
N ALA A 362 -0.90 8.74 -6.50
CA ALA A 362 0.32 8.89 -5.72
C ALA A 362 0.10 8.54 -4.24
N GLY A 363 0.89 7.62 -3.72
CA GLY A 363 0.72 6.96 -2.43
C GLY A 363 0.15 5.53 -2.53
N CYS A 364 -0.09 5.00 -3.73
CA CYS A 364 -0.43 3.58 -3.91
C CYS A 364 0.72 2.68 -3.38
N GLN A 365 0.38 1.46 -2.98
CA GLN A 365 1.34 0.42 -2.63
C GLN A 365 1.02 -0.82 -3.42
N ARG A 366 2.04 -1.35 -4.11
CA ARG A 366 1.92 -2.51 -4.98
C ARG A 366 3.18 -3.37 -4.87
N SER A 367 3.49 -4.11 -5.92
CA SER A 367 4.61 -5.03 -6.00
C SER A 367 5.14 -5.14 -7.42
N ASP A 368 6.45 -5.24 -7.58
CA ASP A 368 7.14 -5.44 -8.85
C ASP A 368 8.00 -6.71 -8.79
N PRO A 369 8.34 -7.34 -9.94
CA PRO A 369 9.36 -8.38 -9.99
C PRO A 369 10.69 -7.91 -9.39
N LYS A 370 11.34 -8.75 -8.58
CA LYS A 370 12.64 -8.44 -7.95
C LYS A 370 13.79 -8.31 -8.95
N SER A 371 13.62 -8.86 -10.15
CA SER A 371 14.61 -8.91 -11.23
C SER A 371 13.91 -9.10 -12.57
N GLY A 372 14.58 -8.74 -13.66
CA GLY A 372 14.08 -8.91 -15.02
C GLY A 372 14.45 -7.71 -15.88
N ASP A 373 13.83 -7.63 -17.06
CA ASP A 373 13.97 -6.50 -17.98
C ASP A 373 12.64 -5.73 -18.03
N PRO A 374 12.61 -4.44 -17.63
CA PRO A 374 11.39 -3.62 -17.68
C PRO A 374 10.80 -3.53 -19.10
N SER A 375 11.63 -3.64 -20.14
CA SER A 375 11.17 -3.59 -21.53
C SER A 375 10.29 -4.78 -21.93
N ALA A 376 10.27 -5.84 -21.12
CA ALA A 376 9.33 -6.96 -21.28
C ALA A 376 7.88 -6.57 -20.94
N TYR A 377 7.67 -5.40 -20.31
CA TYR A 377 6.36 -4.90 -19.88
C TYR A 377 6.03 -3.55 -20.52
N PRO A 378 6.02 -3.42 -21.86
CA PRO A 378 5.83 -2.13 -22.55
C PRO A 378 4.45 -1.50 -22.30
N LYS A 379 3.50 -2.28 -21.78
CA LYS A 379 2.13 -1.88 -21.42
C LYS A 379 1.79 -2.28 -19.97
N GLY A 380 2.81 -2.49 -19.14
CA GLY A 380 2.62 -2.95 -17.76
C GLY A 380 2.12 -4.39 -17.65
N ASP A 381 1.56 -4.72 -16.49
CA ASP A 381 1.04 -6.06 -16.13
C ASP A 381 -0.29 -5.95 -15.36
N GLY A 382 -1.13 -6.97 -15.50
CA GLY A 382 -2.46 -7.03 -14.86
C GLY A 382 -3.57 -6.27 -15.59
N PRO A 383 -4.80 -6.27 -15.02
CA PRO A 383 -6.02 -5.81 -15.70
C PRO A 383 -5.98 -4.34 -16.15
N GLN A 384 -5.30 -3.48 -15.40
CA GLN A 384 -5.17 -2.04 -15.68
C GLN A 384 -3.80 -1.69 -16.30
N GLY A 385 -3.03 -2.71 -16.73
CA GLY A 385 -1.72 -2.53 -17.36
C GLY A 385 -0.73 -1.80 -16.45
N ASP A 386 -0.69 -2.16 -15.18
CA ASP A 386 0.06 -1.44 -14.15
C ASP A 386 1.56 -1.39 -14.49
N ALA A 387 2.17 -0.21 -14.42
CA ALA A 387 3.55 -0.01 -14.80
C ALA A 387 4.49 -0.94 -14.01
N ILE A 388 5.33 -1.69 -14.73
CA ILE A 388 6.36 -2.55 -14.16
C ILE A 388 7.71 -1.91 -14.44
N ARG A 389 8.37 -1.44 -13.37
CA ARG A 389 9.62 -0.69 -13.51
C ARG A 389 10.83 -1.54 -13.18
N ILE A 390 10.75 -2.46 -12.21
CA ILE A 390 11.85 -3.32 -11.69
C ILE A 390 13.04 -2.53 -11.11
N ASN A 391 13.50 -1.50 -11.82
CA ASN A 391 14.43 -0.49 -11.39
C ASN A 391 13.69 0.58 -10.59
N ASN A 392 13.37 0.26 -9.33
CA ASN A 392 12.74 1.19 -8.39
C ASN A 392 13.81 1.84 -7.48
N MET A 393 13.49 3.00 -6.91
CA MET A 393 14.37 3.74 -6.01
C MET A 393 14.60 2.97 -4.70
N ALA A 394 15.74 3.23 -4.04
CA ALA A 394 16.08 2.69 -2.72
C ALA A 394 16.09 3.77 -1.64
#